data_AF-A0A9E0IRM4-F1
#
_entry.id   AF-A0A9E0IRM4-F1
#
_cell.length_a   1.000
_cell.length_b   1.000
_cell.length_c   1.000
_cell.angle_alpha   90.00
_cell.angle_beta   90.00
_cell.angle_gamma   90.00
#
_symmetry.space_group_name_H-M   'P 1'
#
loop_
_entity.id
_entity.type
_entity.pdbx_description
1 polymer ?
#
loop_
_entity_poly.entity_id
_entity_poly.type
_entity_poly.pdbx_seq_one_letter_code
_entity_poly.pdbx_strand_id
1 'polypeptide(L)'
;NFLRAFLKSTVALEADHPQRFHALAHDLREDLAQSIYTLMAEELFLALLRKRNVEMSTKRRAADQLISVWDDAAIEIDDFAPILESAWHARNSCHSHFGTLLAASETFALAIADCNPKVLEFFARDGSSADESSAFEEFLFNMTFEELGILRRAMTEQQLRTATPAWAGGVLGRQIEELEHSREIDPMALYRSYQRRQLAADFRVMAGAPGPRRTAEAYLLIDLLDQQT
;
A
#
# COMPACT_ATOMS: atom_id res chain seq x y z
N ASN A 1 -21.31 12.65 -29.19
CA ASN A 1 -22.51 12.13 -28.48
C ASN A 1 -22.40 10.66 -28.04
N PHE A 2 -21.22 10.03 -28.12
CA PHE A 2 -20.99 8.67 -27.61
C PHE A 2 -21.05 8.60 -26.08
N LEU A 3 -20.33 9.50 -25.39
CA LEU A 3 -20.22 9.51 -23.92
C LEU A 3 -21.57 9.64 -23.21
N ARG A 4 -22.48 10.47 -23.73
CA ARG A 4 -23.85 10.61 -23.21
C ARG A 4 -24.72 9.39 -23.48
N ALA A 5 -24.55 8.73 -24.64
CA ALA A 5 -25.26 7.50 -24.95
C ALA A 5 -24.75 6.34 -24.08
N PHE A 6 -23.43 6.21 -23.94
CA PHE A 6 -22.77 5.28 -23.04
C PHE A 6 -23.25 5.44 -21.60
N LEU A 7 -23.23 6.67 -21.05
CA LEU A 7 -23.74 6.95 -19.70
C LEU A 7 -25.22 6.60 -19.53
N LYS A 8 -26.08 6.88 -20.53
CA LYS A 8 -27.48 6.48 -20.47
C LYS A 8 -27.64 4.95 -20.48
N SER A 9 -26.85 4.27 -21.29
CA SER A 9 -26.87 2.81 -21.40
C SER A 9 -26.37 2.14 -20.12
N THR A 10 -25.31 2.66 -19.48
CA THR A 10 -24.79 2.12 -18.22
C THR A 10 -25.75 2.37 -17.06
N VAL A 11 -26.35 3.55 -16.96
CA VAL A 11 -27.38 3.86 -15.95
C VAL A 11 -28.63 3.00 -16.14
N ALA A 12 -29.04 2.73 -17.39
CA ALA A 12 -30.15 1.82 -17.67
C ALA A 12 -29.82 0.37 -17.29
N LEU A 13 -28.58 -0.09 -17.55
CA LEU A 13 -28.10 -1.42 -17.16
C LEU A 13 -28.04 -1.61 -15.64
N GLU A 14 -27.60 -0.59 -14.90
CA GLU A 14 -27.61 -0.58 -13.44
C GLU A 14 -29.04 -0.72 -12.88
N ALA A 15 -30.00 -0.01 -13.47
CA ALA A 15 -31.40 -0.06 -13.05
C ALA A 15 -32.08 -1.41 -13.35
N ASP A 16 -31.83 -2.00 -14.53
CA ASP A 16 -32.46 -3.25 -14.95
C ASP A 16 -31.79 -4.49 -14.35
N HIS A 17 -30.48 -4.45 -14.12
CA HIS A 17 -29.68 -5.60 -13.67
C HIS A 17 -28.59 -5.20 -12.66
N PRO A 18 -28.97 -4.75 -11.45
CA PRO A 18 -28.03 -4.22 -10.47
C PRO A 18 -26.94 -5.24 -10.11
N GLN A 19 -27.28 -6.53 -9.96
CA GLN A 19 -26.30 -7.58 -9.65
C GLN A 19 -25.25 -7.78 -10.74
N ARG A 20 -25.63 -7.73 -12.02
CA ARG A 20 -24.67 -7.88 -13.13
C ARG A 20 -23.79 -6.65 -13.26
N PHE A 21 -24.34 -5.47 -13.01
CA PHE A 21 -23.57 -4.24 -13.01
C PHE A 21 -22.55 -4.22 -11.87
N HIS A 22 -22.94 -4.64 -10.66
CA HIS A 22 -22.02 -4.78 -9.53
C HIS A 22 -20.90 -5.78 -9.82
N ALA A 23 -21.22 -6.95 -10.38
CA ALA A 23 -20.20 -7.94 -10.77
C ALA A 23 -19.22 -7.36 -11.81
N LEU A 24 -19.71 -6.72 -12.87
CA LEU A 24 -18.84 -6.10 -13.88
C LEU A 24 -17.98 -4.97 -13.29
N ALA A 25 -18.55 -4.16 -12.39
CA ALA A 25 -17.81 -3.08 -11.74
C ALA A 25 -16.72 -3.62 -10.80
N HIS A 26 -17.00 -4.73 -10.12
CA HIS A 26 -16.03 -5.45 -9.32
C HIS A 26 -14.90 -6.00 -10.19
N ASP A 27 -15.21 -6.78 -11.23
CA ASP A 27 -14.23 -7.35 -12.17
C ASP A 27 -13.32 -6.25 -12.77
N LEU A 28 -13.90 -5.12 -13.20
CA LEU A 28 -13.13 -4.00 -13.75
C LEU A 28 -12.21 -3.34 -12.71
N ARG A 29 -12.59 -3.33 -11.43
CA ARG A 29 -11.73 -2.80 -10.35
C ARG A 29 -10.58 -3.75 -10.05
N GLU A 30 -10.80 -5.06 -10.10
CA GLU A 30 -9.75 -6.05 -9.97
C GLU A 30 -8.75 -5.95 -11.13
N ASP A 31 -9.21 -5.87 -12.38
CA ASP A 31 -8.33 -5.67 -13.55
C ASP A 31 -7.52 -4.35 -13.45
N LEU A 32 -8.17 -3.28 -12.97
CA LEU A 32 -7.49 -2.02 -12.71
C LEU A 32 -6.47 -2.17 -11.58
N ALA A 33 -6.78 -2.95 -10.54
CA ALA A 33 -5.86 -3.19 -9.43
C ALA A 33 -4.61 -3.93 -9.91
N GLN A 34 -4.75 -4.98 -10.72
CA GLN A 34 -3.61 -5.66 -11.34
C GLN A 34 -2.72 -4.68 -12.11
N SER A 35 -3.32 -3.83 -12.95
CA SER A 35 -2.59 -2.82 -13.73
C SER A 35 -1.84 -1.81 -12.83
N ILE A 36 -2.50 -1.34 -11.77
CA ILE A 36 -1.92 -0.36 -10.84
C ILE A 36 -0.83 -0.99 -9.98
N TYR A 37 -1.00 -2.25 -9.55
CA TYR A 37 -0.02 -2.97 -8.77
C TYR A 37 1.23 -3.30 -9.60
N THR A 38 1.09 -3.70 -10.86
CA THR A 38 2.22 -3.85 -11.79
C THR A 38 3.00 -2.54 -11.92
N LEU A 39 2.30 -1.42 -12.16
CA LEU A 39 2.93 -0.09 -12.20
C LEU A 39 3.65 0.26 -10.89
N MET A 40 3.03 0.01 -9.74
CA MET A 40 3.64 0.24 -8.43
C MET A 40 4.91 -0.58 -8.24
N ALA A 41 4.92 -1.84 -8.68
CA ALA A 41 6.07 -2.71 -8.59
C ALA A 41 7.21 -2.24 -9.51
N GLU A 42 6.91 -1.78 -10.73
CA GLU A 42 7.91 -1.15 -11.61
C GLU A 42 8.56 0.06 -10.94
N GLU A 43 7.75 0.95 -10.37
CA GLU A 43 8.25 2.12 -9.65
C GLU A 43 9.10 1.73 -8.43
N LEU A 44 8.73 0.65 -7.75
CA LEU A 44 9.45 0.10 -6.62
C LEU A 44 10.82 -0.46 -7.05
N PHE A 45 10.89 -1.23 -8.14
CA PHE A 45 12.15 -1.69 -8.72
C PHE A 45 13.04 -0.51 -9.10
N LEU A 46 12.50 0.48 -9.81
CA LEU A 46 13.22 1.71 -10.17
C LEU A 46 13.70 2.49 -8.93
N ALA A 47 12.90 2.54 -7.86
CA ALA A 47 13.31 3.13 -6.60
C ALA A 47 14.49 2.38 -5.97
N LEU A 48 14.46 1.04 -5.94
CA LEU A 48 15.55 0.20 -5.41
C LEU A 48 16.87 0.41 -6.16
N LEU A 49 16.83 0.46 -7.49
CA LEU A 49 18.03 0.66 -8.32
C LEU A 49 18.77 1.97 -7.96
N ARG A 50 18.02 3.01 -7.56
CA ARG A 50 18.56 4.32 -7.16
C ARG A 50 19.14 4.36 -5.73
N LYS A 51 18.78 3.41 -4.85
CA LYS A 51 19.25 3.42 -3.45
C LYS A 51 20.71 2.99 -3.35
N ARG A 52 21.55 3.74 -2.63
CA ARG A 52 23.00 3.46 -2.50
C ARG A 52 23.32 2.30 -1.56
N ASN A 53 22.44 2.04 -0.60
CA ASN A 53 22.58 1.05 0.46
C ASN A 53 21.80 -0.24 0.17
N VAL A 54 21.67 -0.60 -1.11
CA VAL A 54 21.12 -1.88 -1.57
C VAL A 54 22.24 -2.61 -2.30
N GLU A 55 22.44 -3.88 -1.96
CA GLU A 55 23.52 -4.70 -2.52
C GLU A 55 23.40 -4.85 -4.04
N MET A 56 24.54 -4.96 -4.72
CA MET A 56 24.57 -5.01 -6.18
C MET A 56 23.90 -6.28 -6.74
N SER A 57 23.94 -7.38 -5.99
CA SER A 57 23.21 -8.62 -6.32
C SER A 57 21.70 -8.39 -6.34
N THR A 58 21.16 -7.78 -5.29
CA THR A 58 19.73 -7.43 -5.19
C THR A 58 19.32 -6.48 -6.30
N LYS A 59 20.17 -5.49 -6.63
CA LYS A 59 19.91 -4.58 -7.76
C LYS A 59 19.87 -5.29 -9.11
N ARG A 60 20.76 -6.27 -9.32
CA ARG A 60 20.74 -7.07 -10.55
C ARG A 60 19.43 -7.84 -10.67
N ARG A 61 19.00 -8.52 -9.60
CA ARG A 61 17.73 -9.25 -9.57
C ARG A 61 16.52 -8.32 -9.80
N ALA A 62 16.52 -7.14 -9.17
CA ALA A 62 15.49 -6.12 -9.42
C ALA A 62 15.47 -5.65 -10.90
N ALA A 63 16.64 -5.47 -11.52
CA ALA A 63 16.74 -5.09 -12.93
C ALA A 63 16.26 -6.22 -13.86
N ASP A 64 16.60 -7.47 -13.56
CA ASP A 64 16.17 -8.64 -14.35
C ASP A 64 14.64 -8.81 -14.29
N GLN A 65 14.02 -8.60 -13.12
CA GLN A 65 12.57 -8.58 -12.98
C GLN A 65 11.94 -7.42 -13.78
N LEU A 66 12.49 -6.21 -13.66
CA LEU A 66 11.99 -5.05 -14.41
C LEU A 66 12.09 -5.24 -15.93
N ILE A 67 13.16 -5.84 -16.43
CA ILE A 67 13.29 -6.20 -17.85
C ILE A 67 12.21 -7.20 -18.25
N SER A 68 11.97 -8.22 -17.44
CA SER A 68 10.92 -9.22 -17.70
C SER A 68 9.54 -8.58 -17.77
N VAL A 69 9.26 -7.61 -16.89
CA VAL A 69 8.01 -6.84 -16.91
C VAL A 69 7.87 -6.00 -18.18
N TRP A 70 8.96 -5.39 -18.65
CA TRP A 70 8.94 -4.58 -19.87
C TRP A 70 8.91 -5.38 -21.17
N ASP A 71 9.40 -6.62 -21.16
CA ASP A 71 9.43 -7.49 -22.33
C ASP A 71 8.05 -8.12 -22.63
N ASP A 72 7.18 -8.26 -21.62
CA ASP A 72 5.84 -8.82 -21.78
C ASP A 72 4.76 -7.88 -21.21
N ALA A 73 4.05 -7.18 -22.09
CA ALA A 73 2.96 -6.27 -21.69
C ALA A 73 1.72 -6.98 -21.10
N ALA A 74 1.66 -8.32 -21.15
CA ALA A 74 0.58 -9.10 -20.57
C ALA A 74 0.91 -9.63 -19.16
N ILE A 75 2.11 -9.38 -18.65
CA ILE A 75 2.51 -9.84 -17.31
C ILE A 75 1.78 -9.05 -16.23
N GLU A 76 1.23 -9.76 -15.26
CA GLU A 76 0.52 -9.19 -14.12
C GLU A 76 1.35 -9.31 -12.84
N ILE A 77 0.98 -8.58 -11.80
CA ILE A 77 1.79 -8.50 -10.57
C ILE A 77 1.89 -9.87 -9.87
N ASP A 78 0.88 -10.72 -10.00
CA ASP A 78 0.85 -12.06 -9.43
C ASP A 78 1.83 -13.03 -10.10
N ASP A 79 2.19 -12.80 -11.37
CA ASP A 79 3.19 -13.59 -12.09
C ASP A 79 4.60 -13.44 -11.51
N PHE A 80 4.99 -12.23 -11.09
CA PHE A 80 6.38 -11.92 -10.70
C PHE A 80 6.58 -11.45 -9.26
N ALA A 81 5.54 -10.92 -8.61
CA ALA A 81 5.60 -10.51 -7.21
C ALA A 81 4.30 -10.81 -6.43
N PRO A 82 3.85 -12.09 -6.39
CA PRO A 82 2.58 -12.48 -5.76
C PRO A 82 2.49 -12.17 -4.26
N ILE A 83 3.62 -12.10 -3.56
CA ILE A 83 3.64 -11.74 -2.13
C ILE A 83 3.37 -10.24 -1.93
N LEU A 84 3.83 -9.37 -2.85
CA LEU A 84 3.51 -7.95 -2.82
C LEU A 84 2.06 -7.70 -3.23
N GLU A 85 1.59 -8.37 -4.27
CA GLU A 85 0.18 -8.34 -4.71
C GLU A 85 -0.75 -8.64 -3.53
N SER A 86 -0.53 -9.76 -2.83
CA SER A 86 -1.35 -10.16 -1.69
C SER A 86 -1.30 -9.13 -0.56
N ALA A 87 -0.14 -8.54 -0.27
CA ALA A 87 -0.03 -7.48 0.73
C ALA A 87 -0.86 -6.25 0.35
N TRP A 88 -0.79 -5.82 -0.91
CA TRP A 88 -1.52 -4.68 -1.44
C TRP A 88 -3.01 -4.92 -1.48
N HIS A 89 -3.45 -6.06 -2.00
CA HIS A 89 -4.84 -6.47 -2.04
C HIS A 89 -5.46 -6.51 -0.63
N ALA A 90 -4.79 -7.19 0.32
CA ALA A 90 -5.25 -7.23 1.71
C ALA A 90 -5.30 -5.83 2.34
N ARG A 91 -4.29 -4.98 2.07
CA ARG A 91 -4.27 -3.61 2.61
C ARG A 91 -5.40 -2.75 2.04
N ASN A 92 -5.71 -2.90 0.75
CA ASN A 92 -6.76 -2.15 0.06
C ASN A 92 -8.17 -2.54 0.55
N SER A 93 -8.28 -3.75 1.10
CA SER A 93 -9.52 -4.29 1.70
C SER A 93 -9.65 -4.01 3.21
N CYS A 94 -8.79 -3.17 3.78
CA CYS A 94 -8.74 -2.91 5.21
C CYS A 94 -8.88 -1.41 5.55
N HIS A 95 -9.72 -1.10 6.54
CA HIS A 95 -9.75 0.23 7.14
C HIS A 95 -8.78 0.36 8.32
N SER A 96 -8.10 1.52 8.40
CA SER A 96 -7.31 1.87 9.58
C SER A 96 -8.22 2.41 10.68
N HIS A 97 -8.23 1.73 11.82
CA HIS A 97 -9.04 2.10 12.99
C HIS A 97 -8.28 3.06 13.92
N PHE A 98 -6.96 3.18 13.76
CA PHE A 98 -6.02 3.96 14.56
C PHE A 98 -5.84 3.42 15.98
N GLY A 99 -6.93 3.23 16.74
CA GLY A 99 -6.89 2.61 18.06
C GLY A 99 -5.83 3.26 18.95
N THR A 100 -4.90 2.46 19.48
CA THR A 100 -3.81 2.96 20.34
C THR A 100 -2.57 3.46 19.57
N LEU A 101 -2.62 3.49 18.23
CA LEU A 101 -1.50 3.74 17.32
C LEU A 101 -0.32 2.75 17.48
N LEU A 102 -0.61 1.56 18.03
CA LEU A 102 0.31 0.41 18.12
C LEU A 102 0.14 -0.59 16.96
N ALA A 103 -0.73 -0.27 16.01
CA ALA A 103 -1.03 -1.04 14.79
C ALA A 103 -1.58 -2.46 15.01
N ALA A 104 -1.93 -2.84 16.25
CA ALA A 104 -2.43 -4.19 16.54
C ALA A 104 -3.71 -4.52 15.76
N SER A 105 -4.70 -3.62 15.76
CA SER A 105 -5.97 -3.83 15.04
C SER A 105 -5.75 -3.92 13.54
N GLU A 106 -4.87 -3.09 12.98
CA GLU A 106 -4.52 -3.07 11.57
C GLU A 106 -3.78 -4.35 11.14
N THR A 107 -2.85 -4.85 11.96
CA THR A 107 -2.17 -6.12 11.71
C THR A 107 -3.15 -7.29 11.72
N PHE A 108 -4.08 -7.34 12.68
CA PHE A 108 -5.14 -8.35 12.67
C PHE A 108 -6.06 -8.23 11.46
N ALA A 109 -6.38 -7.00 11.02
CA ALA A 109 -7.18 -6.79 9.82
C ALA A 109 -6.50 -7.37 8.58
N LEU A 110 -5.19 -7.15 8.39
CA LEU A 110 -4.43 -7.77 7.29
C LEU A 110 -4.49 -9.31 7.33
N ALA A 111 -4.34 -9.90 8.51
CA ALA A 111 -4.42 -11.36 8.68
C ALA A 111 -5.79 -11.92 8.31
N ILE A 112 -6.87 -11.17 8.58
CA ILE A 112 -8.24 -11.55 8.22
C ILE A 112 -8.50 -11.34 6.72
N ALA A 113 -7.88 -10.34 6.11
CA ALA A 113 -8.02 -10.01 4.69
C ALA A 113 -7.15 -10.87 3.74
N ASP A 114 -6.81 -12.09 4.17
CA ASP A 114 -6.04 -13.08 3.40
C ASP A 114 -4.68 -12.58 2.89
N CYS A 115 -4.01 -11.74 3.69
CA CYS A 115 -2.64 -11.34 3.42
C CYS A 115 -1.70 -12.55 3.51
N ASN A 116 -0.80 -12.70 2.54
CA ASN A 116 0.17 -13.79 2.50
C ASN A 116 0.96 -13.85 3.82
N PRO A 117 1.01 -15.00 4.52
CA PRO A 117 1.65 -15.10 5.83
C PRO A 117 3.11 -14.63 5.85
N LYS A 118 3.84 -14.77 4.74
CA LYS A 118 5.24 -14.33 4.63
C LYS A 118 5.41 -12.82 4.86
N VAL A 119 4.40 -12.02 4.54
CA VAL A 119 4.41 -10.57 4.78
C VAL A 119 4.43 -10.30 6.29
N LEU A 120 3.53 -10.95 7.03
CA LEU A 120 3.43 -10.79 8.48
C LEU A 120 4.64 -11.40 9.19
N GLU A 121 5.10 -12.57 8.74
CA GLU A 121 6.32 -13.23 9.24
C GLU A 121 7.55 -12.33 9.04
N PHE A 122 7.69 -11.69 7.88
CA PHE A 122 8.76 -10.74 7.62
C PHE A 122 8.72 -9.61 8.65
N PHE A 123 7.60 -8.92 8.84
CA PHE A 123 7.56 -7.78 9.77
C PHE A 123 7.56 -8.17 11.25
N ALA A 124 7.15 -9.39 11.60
CA ALA A 124 7.12 -9.90 12.97
C ALA A 124 8.40 -10.63 13.40
N ARG A 125 9.38 -10.82 12.50
CA ARG A 125 10.60 -11.56 12.80
C ARG A 125 11.46 -10.90 13.89
N ASP A 126 12.16 -11.75 14.65
CA ASP A 126 13.18 -11.29 15.58
C ASP A 126 14.29 -10.53 14.84
N GLY A 127 14.68 -9.37 15.39
CA GLY A 127 15.71 -8.53 14.80
C GLY A 127 15.21 -7.55 13.72
N SER A 128 13.90 -7.42 13.52
CA SER A 128 13.32 -6.33 12.71
C SER A 128 13.84 -4.96 13.18
N SER A 129 14.32 -4.16 12.24
CA SER A 129 14.87 -2.84 12.54
C SER A 129 13.77 -1.84 12.90
N ALA A 130 14.14 -0.78 13.61
CA ALA A 130 13.22 0.33 13.88
C ALA A 130 12.66 0.97 12.60
N ASP A 131 13.46 1.00 11.53
CA ASP A 131 13.07 1.47 10.22
C ASP A 131 12.01 0.56 9.59
N GLU A 132 12.19 -0.76 9.61
CA GLU A 132 11.20 -1.71 9.06
C GLU A 132 9.89 -1.65 9.84
N SER A 133 9.98 -1.59 11.17
CA SER A 133 8.80 -1.47 12.04
C SER A 133 8.04 -0.17 11.75
N SER A 134 8.74 0.95 11.65
CA SER A 134 8.13 2.25 11.34
C SER A 134 7.53 2.28 9.92
N ALA A 135 8.22 1.67 8.95
CA ALA A 135 7.72 1.59 7.57
C ALA A 135 6.44 0.74 7.49
N PHE A 136 6.36 -0.33 8.29
CA PHE A 136 5.15 -1.14 8.38
C PHE A 136 3.99 -0.38 9.03
N GLU A 137 4.25 0.42 10.07
CA GLU A 137 3.23 1.32 10.61
C GLU A 137 2.72 2.32 9.56
N GLU A 138 3.61 2.91 8.74
CA GLU A 138 3.20 3.79 7.65
C GLU A 138 2.24 3.09 6.68
N PHE A 139 2.57 1.85 6.30
CA PHE A 139 1.75 1.00 5.44
C PHE A 139 0.38 0.70 6.08
N LEU A 140 0.36 0.21 7.33
CA LEU A 140 -0.84 -0.17 8.07
C LEU A 140 -1.79 1.01 8.31
N PHE A 141 -1.26 2.19 8.63
CA PHE A 141 -2.09 3.36 8.92
C PHE A 141 -2.41 4.22 7.70
N ASN A 142 -1.86 3.91 6.52
CA ASN A 142 -1.95 4.80 5.37
C ASN A 142 -1.46 6.23 5.73
N MET A 143 -0.33 6.33 6.42
CA MET A 143 0.22 7.58 6.95
C MET A 143 1.73 7.64 6.81
N THR A 144 2.29 8.84 6.85
CA THR A 144 3.74 9.00 7.01
C THR A 144 4.12 8.95 8.49
N PHE A 145 5.39 8.64 8.77
CA PHE A 145 5.98 8.65 10.10
C PHE A 145 5.78 10.01 10.80
N GLU A 146 5.85 11.11 10.06
CA GLU A 146 5.63 12.46 10.59
C GLU A 146 4.18 12.63 11.05
N GLU A 147 3.22 12.18 10.24
CA GLU A 147 1.79 12.24 10.59
C GLU A 147 1.50 11.39 11.83
N LEU A 148 2.03 10.16 11.89
CA LEU A 148 1.92 9.30 13.08
C LEU A 148 2.57 9.95 14.31
N GLY A 149 3.70 10.62 14.14
CA GLY A 149 4.36 11.38 15.21
C GLY A 149 3.50 12.56 15.71
N ILE A 150 2.80 13.26 14.82
CA ILE A 150 1.84 14.31 15.19
C ILE A 150 0.69 13.70 16.00
N LEU A 151 0.09 12.61 15.52
CA LEU A 151 -1.02 11.96 16.22
C LEU A 151 -0.60 11.45 17.61
N ARG A 152 0.55 10.79 17.74
CA ARG A 152 1.05 10.29 19.03
C ARG A 152 1.26 11.41 20.05
N ARG A 153 1.82 12.55 19.62
CA ARG A 153 1.95 13.74 20.47
C ARG A 153 0.60 14.29 20.90
N ALA A 154 -0.32 14.45 19.95
CA ALA A 154 -1.68 14.91 20.24
C ALA A 154 -2.44 13.98 21.20
N MET A 155 -2.31 12.66 21.07
CA MET A 155 -2.89 11.70 22.02
C MET A 155 -2.33 11.91 23.44
N THR A 156 -1.02 12.13 23.55
CA THR A 156 -0.37 12.34 24.85
C THR A 156 -0.83 13.65 25.50
N GLU A 157 -0.85 14.74 24.73
CA GLU A 157 -1.28 16.07 25.19
C GLU A 157 -2.75 16.10 25.62
N GLN A 158 -3.61 15.38 24.90
CA GLN A 158 -5.05 15.28 25.18
C GLN A 158 -5.40 14.16 26.17
N GLN A 159 -4.40 13.40 26.66
CA GLN A 159 -4.59 12.20 27.48
C GLN A 159 -5.55 11.18 26.84
N LEU A 160 -5.57 11.12 25.51
CA LEU A 160 -6.42 10.24 24.73
C LEU A 160 -5.81 8.83 24.69
N ARG A 161 -6.60 7.82 25.03
CA ARG A 161 -6.15 6.42 24.99
C ARG A 161 -6.34 5.75 23.63
N THR A 162 -7.33 6.19 22.87
CA THR A 162 -7.70 5.61 21.58
C THR A 162 -8.05 6.70 20.58
N ALA A 163 -7.38 6.70 19.44
CA ALA A 163 -7.66 7.53 18.28
C ALA A 163 -8.72 6.88 17.38
N THR A 164 -9.44 7.72 16.65
CA THR A 164 -10.38 7.32 15.59
C THR A 164 -10.00 8.03 14.29
N PRO A 165 -10.45 7.55 13.10
CA PRO A 165 -10.20 8.25 11.84
C PRO A 165 -10.68 9.71 11.85
N ALA A 166 -11.87 9.96 12.41
CA ALA A 166 -12.43 11.31 12.52
C ALA A 166 -11.57 12.23 13.40
N TRP A 167 -11.08 11.72 14.53
CA TRP A 167 -10.16 12.47 15.40
C TRP A 167 -8.82 12.73 14.70
N ALA A 168 -8.25 11.71 14.05
CA ALA A 168 -6.99 11.83 13.33
C ALA A 168 -7.08 12.87 12.20
N GLY A 169 -8.19 12.88 11.46
CA GLY A 169 -8.45 13.89 10.44
C GLY A 169 -8.57 15.29 11.01
N GLY A 170 -9.20 15.43 12.18
CA GLY A 170 -9.26 16.70 12.92
C GLY A 170 -7.89 17.23 13.35
N VAL A 171 -7.01 16.36 13.84
CA VAL A 171 -5.65 16.73 14.26
C VAL A 171 -4.75 17.07 13.07
N LEU A 172 -4.85 16.32 11.97
CA LEU A 172 -4.03 16.54 10.78
C LEU A 172 -4.57 17.66 9.87
N GLY A 173 -5.78 18.15 10.12
CA GLY A 173 -6.42 19.20 9.31
C GLY A 173 -6.79 18.73 7.90
N ARG A 174 -6.92 17.42 7.67
CA ARG A 174 -7.30 16.82 6.38
C ARG A 174 -8.19 15.60 6.61
N GLN A 175 -9.02 15.26 5.63
CA GLN A 175 -9.72 13.98 5.66
C GLN A 175 -8.72 12.82 5.56
N ILE A 176 -8.97 11.76 6.33
CA ILE A 176 -8.22 10.51 6.20
C ILE A 176 -8.82 9.77 5.01
N GLU A 177 -7.96 9.46 4.05
CA GLU A 177 -8.37 8.71 2.87
C GLU A 177 -8.60 7.24 3.24
N GLU A 178 -9.81 6.78 2.97
CA GLU A 178 -10.18 5.37 3.09
C GLU A 178 -9.64 4.62 1.86
N LEU A 179 -9.03 3.44 2.07
CA LEU A 179 -8.54 2.60 0.98
C LEU A 179 -9.62 1.68 0.40
N GLU A 180 -10.66 1.42 1.20
CA GLU A 180 -11.86 0.71 0.79
C GLU A 180 -13.00 1.74 0.64
N HIS A 181 -13.72 1.68 -0.48
CA HIS A 181 -14.91 2.50 -0.69
C HIS A 181 -16.10 1.63 -1.07
N SER A 182 -17.16 1.65 -0.25
CA SER A 182 -18.38 0.87 -0.50
C SER A 182 -18.16 -0.65 -0.62
N ARG A 183 -17.23 -1.22 0.17
CA ARG A 183 -16.84 -2.65 0.14
C ARG A 183 -16.12 -3.10 -1.12
N GLU A 184 -15.50 -2.16 -1.81
CA GLU A 184 -14.74 -2.41 -3.02
C GLU A 184 -13.38 -1.76 -2.87
N ILE A 185 -12.35 -2.39 -3.45
CA ILE A 185 -11.00 -1.88 -3.44
C ILE A 185 -10.88 -0.58 -4.25
N ASP A 186 -10.09 0.39 -3.79
CA ASP A 186 -9.67 1.55 -4.59
C ASP A 186 -8.16 1.45 -4.86
N PRO A 187 -7.73 0.80 -5.96
CA PRO A 187 -6.30 0.69 -6.27
C PRO A 187 -5.62 2.04 -6.43
N MET A 188 -6.35 3.08 -6.83
CA MET A 188 -5.79 4.43 -6.92
C MET A 188 -5.55 5.05 -5.54
N ALA A 189 -6.37 4.75 -4.53
CA ALA A 189 -6.11 5.18 -3.15
C ALA A 189 -4.83 4.53 -2.60
N LEU A 190 -4.62 3.24 -2.87
CA LEU A 190 -3.39 2.56 -2.48
C LEU A 190 -2.17 3.15 -3.22
N TYR A 191 -2.29 3.43 -4.51
CA TYR A 191 -1.23 4.10 -5.28
C TYR A 191 -0.87 5.47 -4.69
N ARG A 192 -1.86 6.30 -4.37
CA ARG A 192 -1.65 7.62 -3.72
C ARG A 192 -0.99 7.47 -2.34
N SER A 193 -1.38 6.45 -1.57
CA SER A 193 -0.73 6.09 -0.30
C SER A 193 0.75 5.80 -0.49
N TYR A 194 1.06 4.89 -1.41
CA TYR A 194 2.42 4.47 -1.72
C TYR A 194 3.28 5.65 -2.16
N GLN A 195 2.83 6.44 -3.13
CA GLN A 195 3.54 7.61 -3.63
C GLN A 195 3.88 8.62 -2.53
N ARG A 196 2.92 8.89 -1.63
CA ARG A 196 3.14 9.78 -0.48
C ARG A 196 4.19 9.23 0.48
N ARG A 197 4.15 7.94 0.81
CA ARG A 197 5.13 7.28 1.70
C ARG A 197 6.51 7.19 1.06
N GLN A 198 6.58 6.90 -0.24
CA GLN A 198 7.81 6.87 -1.02
C GLN A 198 8.47 8.25 -1.06
N LEU A 199 7.70 9.32 -1.33
CA LEU A 199 8.19 10.69 -1.31
C LEU A 199 8.70 11.10 0.09
N ALA A 200 7.99 10.73 1.15
CA ALA A 200 8.41 11.00 2.52
C ALA A 200 9.73 10.29 2.86
N ALA A 201 9.88 9.02 2.48
CA ALA A 201 11.11 8.26 2.66
C ALA A 201 12.30 8.90 1.90
N ASP A 202 12.09 9.33 0.65
CA ASP A 202 13.12 10.02 -0.14
C ASP A 202 13.51 11.37 0.47
N PHE A 203 12.53 12.16 0.92
CA PHE A 203 12.78 13.40 1.64
C PHE A 203 13.61 13.17 2.91
N ARG A 204 13.28 12.15 3.71
CA ARG A 204 14.06 11.82 4.91
C ARG A 204 15.49 11.53 4.56
N VAL A 205 15.74 10.68 3.56
CA VAL A 205 17.10 10.35 3.07
C VAL A 205 17.86 11.62 2.69
N MET A 206 17.25 12.52 1.92
CA MET A 206 17.88 13.76 1.49
C MET A 206 18.16 14.74 2.64
N ALA A 207 17.21 14.90 3.56
CA ALA A 207 17.28 15.86 4.66
C ALA A 207 18.00 15.33 5.90
N GLY A 208 18.35 14.04 5.93
CA GLY A 208 18.85 13.38 7.14
C GLY A 208 17.81 13.24 8.26
N ALA A 209 16.52 13.47 7.97
CA ALA A 209 15.44 13.45 8.96
C ALA A 209 15.20 12.03 9.54
N PRO A 210 14.62 11.92 10.76
CA PRO A 210 14.29 10.64 11.37
C PRO A 210 13.12 9.93 10.65
N GLY A 211 12.97 8.64 10.93
CA GLY A 211 11.93 7.79 10.34
C GLY A 211 12.47 6.87 9.25
N PRO A 212 11.61 6.00 8.69
CA PRO A 212 12.03 4.95 7.79
C PRO A 212 12.57 5.51 6.49
N ARG A 213 13.72 4.98 6.05
CA ARG A 213 14.42 5.39 4.82
C ARG A 213 13.85 4.75 3.54
N ARG A 214 12.91 3.81 3.70
CA ARG A 214 12.21 3.09 2.63
C ARG A 214 10.79 2.76 3.07
N THR A 215 9.92 2.50 2.10
CA THR A 215 8.59 1.99 2.34
C THR A 215 8.62 0.52 2.81
N ALA A 216 7.53 0.03 3.40
CA ALA A 216 7.39 -1.37 3.82
C ALA A 216 7.60 -2.32 2.63
N GLU A 217 7.00 -1.96 1.49
CA GLU A 217 7.09 -2.66 0.22
C GLU A 217 8.54 -2.83 -0.23
N ALA A 218 9.36 -1.78 -0.11
CA ALA A 218 10.75 -1.83 -0.50
C ALA A 218 11.59 -2.73 0.42
N TYR A 219 11.31 -2.73 1.74
CA TYR A 219 11.98 -3.63 2.68
C TYR A 219 11.64 -5.09 2.39
N LEU A 220 10.35 -5.38 2.19
CA LEU A 220 9.87 -6.72 1.84
C LEU A 220 10.46 -7.18 0.50
N LEU A 221 10.44 -6.33 -0.53
CA LEU A 221 10.95 -6.69 -1.85
C LEU A 221 12.46 -7.01 -1.83
N ILE A 222 13.25 -6.28 -1.05
CA ILE A 222 14.68 -6.58 -0.89
C ILE A 222 14.87 -8.00 -0.33
N ASP A 223 14.15 -8.34 0.73
CA ASP A 223 14.21 -9.67 1.35
C ASP A 223 13.77 -10.78 0.38
N LEU A 224 12.67 -10.56 -0.34
CA LEU A 224 12.18 -11.51 -1.36
C LEU A 224 13.21 -11.72 -2.48
N LEU A 225 13.79 -10.64 -2.99
CA LEU A 225 14.82 -10.71 -4.03
C LEU A 225 16.09 -11.41 -3.53
N ASP A 226 16.47 -11.23 -2.26
CA ASP A 226 17.66 -11.85 -1.70
C ASP A 226 17.48 -13.37 -1.50
N GLN A 227 16.26 -13.84 -1.25
CA GLN A 227 15.92 -15.26 -1.12
C GLN A 227 15.84 -16.04 -2.45
N GLN A 228 15.73 -15.36 -3.59
CA GLN A 228 15.72 -15.98 -4.93
C GLN A 228 17.12 -16.47 -5.32
N THR A 229 17.58 -17.57 -4.72
CA THR A 229 18.92 -18.14 -4.95
C THR A 229 19.14 -18.57 -6.39
#